data_AF-A0A0J7KBM8-F1
#
_entry.id   AF-A0A0J7KBM8-F1
#
_cell.length_a   1.000
_cell.length_b   1.000
_cell.length_c   1.000
_cell.angle_alpha   90.00
_cell.angle_beta   90.00
_cell.angle_gamma   90.00
#
_symmetry.space_group_name_H-M   'P 1'
#
loop_
_entity.id
_entity.type
_entity.pdbx_description
1 polymer ?
#
loop_
_entity_poly.entity_id
_entity_poly.type
_entity_poly.pdbx_seq_one_letter_code
_entity_poly.pdbx_strand_id
1 'polypeptide(L)'
;MECVPKDQRREVMHLYHDEPTAGHLGIAKTIARIAERHYWSGMFKEIAAYVRNCQNCQAHKAAQRPPAGTLYATAVHRPWEQTTTSARYLDHNKGTTGY
;
A
#
# COMPACT_ATOMS: atom_id res chain seq x y z
N MET A 1 -7.19 28.51 10.58
CA MET A 1 -7.02 27.35 11.47
C MET A 1 -7.87 27.58 12.70
N GLU A 2 -8.87 26.72 12.91
CA GLU A 2 -9.77 26.77 14.07
C GLU A 2 -9.45 25.65 15.06
N CYS A 3 -9.54 25.96 16.35
CA CYS A 3 -9.42 24.99 17.43
C CYS A 3 -10.72 24.18 17.53
N VAL A 4 -10.65 22.85 17.48
CA VAL A 4 -11.85 22.00 17.49
C VAL A 4 -12.16 21.46 18.90
N PRO A 5 -13.32 21.79 19.49
CA PRO A 5 -13.78 21.23 20.76
C PRO A 5 -14.06 19.73 20.62
N LYS A 6 -13.95 18.97 21.72
CA LYS A 6 -13.98 17.49 21.70
C LYS A 6 -15.21 16.92 20.99
N ASP A 7 -16.35 17.56 21.16
CA ASP A 7 -17.64 17.13 20.62
C ASP A 7 -17.69 17.15 19.09
N GLN A 8 -16.96 18.07 18.46
CA GLN A 8 -16.94 18.24 17.00
C GLN A 8 -15.82 17.47 16.31
N ARG A 9 -14.82 16.98 17.06
CA ARG A 9 -13.65 16.28 16.48
C ARG A 9 -14.04 15.06 15.65
N ARG A 10 -15.05 14.31 16.11
CA ARG A 10 -15.53 13.11 15.40
C ARG A 10 -16.20 13.47 14.08
N GLU A 11 -16.99 14.54 14.07
CA GLU A 11 -17.65 15.03 12.86
C GLU A 11 -16.63 15.52 11.84
N VAL A 12 -15.63 16.29 12.28
CA VAL A 12 -14.49 16.69 11.45
C VAL A 12 -13.78 15.47 10.87
N MET A 13 -13.42 14.48 11.70
CA MET A 13 -12.75 13.27 11.22
C MET A 13 -13.58 12.53 10.16
N HIS A 14 -14.90 12.41 10.34
CA HIS A 14 -15.80 11.80 9.38
C HIS A 14 -15.87 12.58 8.06
N LEU A 15 -16.01 13.91 8.13
CA LEU A 15 -16.05 14.79 6.95
C LEU A 15 -14.80 14.65 6.07
N TYR A 16 -13.61 14.61 6.66
CA TYR A 16 -12.37 14.55 5.89
C TYR A 16 -11.91 13.11 5.56
N HIS A 17 -12.54 12.09 6.14
CA HIS A 17 -12.18 10.69 5.91
C HIS A 17 -13.15 9.93 5.00
N ASP A 18 -14.46 10.04 5.27
CA ASP A 18 -15.52 9.27 4.62
C ASP A 18 -16.06 9.96 3.36
N GLU A 19 -15.65 11.19 3.09
CA GLU A 19 -16.04 11.86 1.84
C GLU A 19 -15.46 11.12 0.63
N PRO A 20 -16.26 10.82 -0.41
CA PRO A 20 -15.81 10.03 -1.57
C PRO A 20 -14.61 10.66 -2.31
N THR A 21 -14.45 11.98 -2.23
CA THR A 21 -13.29 12.74 -2.76
C THR A 21 -12.03 12.61 -1.89
N ALA A 22 -12.15 12.12 -0.65
CA ALA A 22 -11.07 11.82 0.27
C ALA A 22 -10.53 10.38 0.13
N GLY A 23 -11.14 9.58 -0.76
CA GLY A 23 -10.61 8.35 -1.34
C GLY A 23 -9.79 7.49 -0.39
N HIS A 24 -10.29 7.22 0.83
CA HIS A 24 -9.60 6.48 1.90
C HIS A 24 -8.06 6.63 1.86
N LEU A 25 -7.59 7.87 1.70
CA LEU A 25 -6.27 8.24 1.18
C LEU A 25 -5.08 7.87 2.10
N GLY A 26 -5.34 7.10 3.15
CA GLY A 26 -4.42 6.76 4.22
C GLY A 26 -4.33 7.86 5.28
N ILE A 27 -3.80 7.47 6.44
CA ILE A 27 -3.73 8.31 7.64
C ILE A 27 -3.05 9.66 7.37
N ALA A 28 -1.92 9.66 6.66
CA ALA A 28 -1.12 10.86 6.42
C ALA A 28 -1.86 11.94 5.62
N LYS A 29 -2.64 11.55 4.59
CA LYS A 29 -3.38 12.52 3.78
C LYS A 29 -4.59 13.07 4.54
N THR A 30 -5.29 12.24 5.33
CA THR A 30 -6.37 12.73 6.21
C THR A 30 -5.85 13.74 7.23
N ILE A 31 -4.68 13.47 7.83
CA ILE A 31 -4.00 14.42 8.73
C ILE A 31 -3.68 15.73 8.01
N ALA A 32 -3.07 15.67 6.82
CA ALA A 32 -2.68 16.86 6.08
C ALA A 32 -3.91 17.75 5.78
N ARG A 33 -5.00 17.17 5.28
CA ARG A 33 -6.24 17.91 4.98
C ARG A 33 -6.88 18.54 6.20
N ILE A 34 -6.96 17.80 7.31
CA ILE A 34 -7.52 18.35 8.55
C ILE A 34 -6.62 19.48 9.06
N ALA A 35 -5.31 19.30 9.00
CA ALA A 35 -4.33 20.28 9.47
C ALA A 35 -4.35 21.60 8.66
N GLU A 36 -4.88 21.62 7.44
CA GLU A 36 -5.02 22.88 6.68
C GLU A 36 -6.01 23.86 7.34
N ARG A 37 -7.04 23.33 8.01
CA ARG A 37 -8.20 24.13 8.49
C ARG A 37 -8.45 24.02 9.99
N HIS A 38 -8.10 22.90 10.59
CA HIS A 38 -8.42 22.56 11.97
C HIS A 38 -7.17 22.13 12.74
N TYR A 39 -7.18 22.38 14.06
CA TYR A 39 -6.15 21.86 14.95
C TYR A 39 -6.73 21.53 16.33
N TRP A 40 -6.15 20.54 17.01
CA TRP A 40 -6.36 20.29 18.44
C TRP A 40 -5.21 19.51 19.06
N SER A 41 -5.12 19.50 20.39
CA SER A 41 -4.12 18.73 21.12
C SER A 41 -4.31 17.23 20.91
N GLY A 42 -3.26 16.54 20.46
CA GLY A 42 -3.32 15.10 20.18
C GLY A 42 -3.97 14.71 18.85
N MET A 43 -4.27 15.68 17.98
CA MET A 43 -4.95 15.47 16.69
C MET A 43 -4.40 14.30 15.87
N PHE A 44 -3.08 14.20 15.71
CA PHE A 44 -2.45 13.12 14.96
C PHE A 44 -2.79 11.72 15.51
N LYS A 45 -2.79 11.56 16.83
CA LYS A 45 -3.08 10.28 17.49
C LYS A 45 -4.55 9.91 17.33
N GLU A 46 -5.45 10.87 17.53
CA GLU A 46 -6.90 10.67 17.39
C GLU A 46 -7.27 10.31 15.95
N ILE A 47 -6.79 11.07 14.95
CA ILE A 47 -7.03 10.79 13.52
C ILE A 47 -6.45 9.42 13.13
N ALA A 48 -5.22 9.11 13.56
CA ALA A 48 -4.61 7.82 13.24
C ALA A 48 -5.38 6.64 13.86
N ALA A 49 -5.96 6.80 15.05
CA ALA A 49 -6.80 5.79 15.68
C ALA A 49 -8.13 5.62 14.92
N TYR A 50 -8.76 6.74 14.55
CA TYR A 50 -10.00 6.75 13.77
C TYR A 50 -9.86 6.02 12.43
N VAL A 51 -8.86 6.39 11.62
CA VAL A 51 -8.60 5.77 10.31
C VAL A 51 -8.18 4.30 10.45
N ARG A 52 -7.44 3.93 11.50
CA ARG A 52 -7.09 2.52 11.77
C ARG A 52 -8.31 1.65 12.06
N ASN A 53 -9.37 2.23 12.62
CA ASN A 53 -10.61 1.52 12.92
C ASN A 53 -11.61 1.53 11.77
N CYS A 54 -11.29 2.15 10.64
CA CYS A 54 -12.13 2.15 9.44
C CYS A 54 -12.08 0.79 8.74
N GLN A 55 -13.23 0.12 8.64
CA GLN A 55 -13.36 -1.20 8.02
C GLN A 55 -12.97 -1.19 6.54
N ASN A 56 -13.35 -0.15 5.79
CA ASN A 56 -12.95 -0.01 4.39
C ASN A 56 -11.43 0.07 4.25
N CYS A 57 -10.77 0.90 5.06
CA CYS A 57 -9.32 1.00 5.07
C CYS A 57 -8.63 -0.33 5.46
N GLN A 58 -9.21 -1.08 6.40
CA GLN A 58 -8.70 -2.40 6.79
C GLN A 58 -8.84 -3.43 5.66
N ALA A 59 -10.00 -3.49 5.00
CA ALA A 59 -10.25 -4.41 3.89
C ALA A 59 -9.28 -4.16 2.72
N HIS A 60 -9.08 -2.91 2.34
CA HIS A 60 -8.11 -2.55 1.31
C HIS A 60 -6.68 -2.91 1.71
N LYS A 61 -6.27 -2.68 2.97
CA LYS A 61 -4.92 -3.07 3.44
C LYS A 61 -4.72 -4.57 3.50
N ALA A 62 -5.74 -5.34 3.86
CA ALA A 62 -5.68 -6.80 3.88
C ALA A 62 -5.51 -7.36 2.46
N ALA A 63 -6.24 -6.80 1.48
CA ALA A 63 -6.09 -7.18 0.07
C ALA A 63 -4.69 -6.86 -0.51
N GLN A 64 -3.99 -5.86 0.03
CA GLN A 64 -2.62 -5.51 -0.37
C GLN A 64 -1.54 -6.40 0.28
N ARG A 65 -1.89 -7.25 1.25
CA ARG A 65 -0.99 -8.25 1.79
C ARG A 65 -1.20 -9.55 0.99
N PRO A 66 -0.30 -9.91 0.05
CA PRO A 66 -0.35 -11.25 -0.51
C PRO A 66 -0.24 -12.26 0.64
N PRO A 67 -0.97 -13.39 0.59
CA PRO A 67 -0.84 -14.41 1.62
C PRO A 67 0.62 -14.81 1.76
N ALA A 68 1.14 -14.75 2.97
CA ALA A 68 2.47 -15.21 3.28
C ALA A 68 2.51 -16.74 3.12
N GLY A 69 3.01 -17.20 1.97
CA GLY A 69 3.56 -18.54 1.80
C GLY A 69 2.56 -19.64 1.42
N THR A 70 2.61 -20.04 0.16
CA THR A 70 3.00 -21.42 -0.15
C THR A 70 3.88 -21.36 -1.39
N LEU A 71 5.14 -20.95 -1.20
CA LEU A 71 6.17 -21.35 -2.16
C LEU A 71 6.34 -22.84 -1.93
N TYR A 72 5.61 -23.66 -2.70
CA TYR A 72 5.98 -25.05 -2.83
C TYR A 72 7.41 -25.02 -3.38
N ALA A 73 8.40 -25.38 -2.58
CA ALA A 73 9.70 -25.73 -3.09
C ALA A 73 9.47 -26.97 -3.94
N THR A 74 9.14 -26.78 -5.22
CA THR A 74 9.20 -27.84 -6.21
C THR A 74 10.64 -28.31 -6.18
N ALA A 75 10.87 -29.44 -5.52
CA ALA A 75 12.10 -30.18 -5.62
C ALA A 75 12.41 -30.30 -7.11
N VAL A 76 13.45 -29.57 -7.53
CA VAL A 76 13.86 -29.46 -8.92
C VAL A 76 14.36 -30.83 -9.34
N HIS A 77 13.44 -31.65 -9.84
CA HIS A 77 13.80 -32.85 -10.56
C HIS A 77 13.70 -32.51 -12.05
N ARG A 78 14.87 -32.19 -12.61
CA ARG A 78 15.26 -32.17 -14.04
C ARG A 78 15.22 -30.78 -14.70
N PRO A 79 16.32 -30.34 -15.35
CA PRO A 79 16.44 -28.96 -15.81
C PRO A 79 16.45 -28.87 -17.34
N TRP A 80 15.34 -28.54 -18.03
CA TRP A 80 15.41 -27.94 -19.41
C TRP A 80 14.07 -27.62 -20.09
N GLU A 81 13.02 -27.13 -19.45
CA GLU A 81 11.92 -26.56 -20.27
C GLU A 81 11.12 -25.49 -19.57
N GLN A 82 11.56 -24.22 -19.71
CA GLN A 82 10.70 -23.09 -20.08
C GLN A 82 11.60 -22.00 -20.72
N THR A 83 11.46 -21.84 -22.04
CA THR A 83 12.09 -20.78 -22.83
C THR A 83 11.46 -19.43 -22.48
N THR A 84 12.03 -18.75 -21.50
CA THR A 84 11.96 -17.28 -21.47
C THR A 84 13.07 -16.76 -22.36
N THR A 85 12.75 -15.99 -23.40
CA THR A 85 13.42 -14.72 -23.72
C THR A 85 12.74 -14.07 -24.93
N SER A 86 11.94 -13.04 -24.67
CA SER A 86 11.69 -12.00 -25.65
C SER A 86 12.97 -11.18 -25.85
N ALA A 87 13.54 -11.31 -27.05
CA ALA A 87 14.34 -10.35 -27.81
C ALA A 87 15.63 -9.70 -27.22
N ARG A 88 16.72 -10.00 -27.95
CA ARG A 88 17.90 -9.17 -28.30
C ARG A 88 18.95 -8.88 -27.23
N TYR A 89 20.08 -9.58 -27.34
CA TYR A 89 21.34 -8.91 -27.72
C TYR A 89 22.27 -9.91 -28.41
N LEU A 90 22.87 -9.48 -29.52
CA LEU A 90 23.86 -10.23 -30.29
C LEU A 90 25.18 -10.24 -29.52
N ASP A 91 25.87 -11.37 -29.46
CA ASP A 91 27.31 -11.36 -29.72
C ASP A 91 27.75 -12.65 -30.40
N HIS A 92 28.59 -12.45 -31.41
CA HIS A 92 29.14 -13.49 -32.25
C HIS A 92 30.39 -14.09 -31.60
N ASN A 93 30.71 -15.30 -32.06
CA ASN A 93 32.05 -15.71 -32.52
C ASN A 93 32.77 -16.78 -31.68
N LYS A 94 33.25 -17.78 -32.45
CA LYS A 94 34.32 -18.76 -32.17
C LYS A 94 33.90 -19.91 -31.24
N GLY A 95 34.04 -21.18 -31.60
CA GLY A 95 34.89 -21.80 -32.61
C GLY A 95 35.58 -23.00 -31.97
N THR A 96 35.48 -24.15 -32.65
CA THR A 96 36.47 -25.25 -32.70
C THR A 96 36.68 -26.20 -31.51
N THR A 97 36.75 -27.49 -31.89
CA THR A 97 37.51 -28.61 -31.28
C THR A 97 36.86 -29.24 -30.04
N GLY A 98 36.46 -30.51 -30.00
CA GLY A 98 36.96 -31.70 -30.69
C GLY A 98 37.83 -32.49 -29.72
N TYR A 99 37.36 -33.64 -29.24
CA TYR A 99 38.09 -34.86 -28.90
C TYR A 99 37.06 -35.96 -28.63
#